data_AF-A0A7C6GD23-F1
#
_entry.id   AF-A0A7C6GD23-F1
#
_cell.length_a   1.000
_cell.length_b   1.000
_cell.length_c   1.000
_cell.angle_alpha   90.00
_cell.angle_beta   90.00
_cell.angle_gamma   90.00
#
_symmetry.space_group_name_H-M   'P 1'
#
loop_
_entity.id
_entity.type
_entity.pdbx_description
1 polymer ?
#
loop_
_entity_poly.entity_id
_entity_poly.type
_entity_poly.pdbx_seq_one_letter_code
_entity_poly.pdbx_strand_id
1 'polypeptide(L)'
;MAKERLKRLASSSNVPGFLAFALPALILFIGFQTAGVFPFGDRHILTIDLFHQYAPFLAEYRRKLLSFGTLQFSWNGGLGIDFYSLFAYYLSSPL
;
A
#
# COMPACT_ATOMS: atom_id res chain seq x y z
N MET A 1 -2.78 10.43 47.69
CA MET A 1 -1.59 10.11 46.86
C MET A 1 -1.62 8.72 46.20
N ALA A 2 -1.58 7.58 46.92
CA ALA A 2 -1.57 6.25 46.27
C ALA A 2 -2.89 5.86 45.54
N LYS A 3 -4.04 6.22 46.12
CA LYS A 3 -5.37 5.98 45.51
C LYS A 3 -5.61 6.79 44.22
N GLU A 4 -5.03 7.97 44.10
CA GLU A 4 -5.10 8.79 42.87
C GLU A 4 -4.26 8.20 41.74
N ARG A 5 -3.09 7.65 42.04
CA ARG A 5 -2.26 6.94 41.06
C ARG A 5 -2.95 5.69 40.50
N LEU A 6 -3.62 4.91 41.36
CA LEU A 6 -4.43 3.75 40.95
C LEU A 6 -5.63 4.15 40.08
N LYS A 7 -6.33 5.24 40.41
CA LYS A 7 -7.39 5.79 39.54
C LYS A 7 -6.86 6.28 38.20
N ARG A 8 -5.65 6.85 38.15
CA ARG A 8 -5.00 7.31 36.92
C ARG A 8 -4.59 6.15 36.00
N LEU A 9 -4.14 5.03 36.58
CA LEU A 9 -3.87 3.77 35.87
C LEU A 9 -5.16 3.08 35.41
N ALA A 10 -6.25 3.18 36.17
CA ALA A 10 -7.57 2.68 35.76
C ALA A 10 -8.27 3.59 34.72
N SER A 11 -7.88 4.86 34.64
CA SER A 11 -8.39 5.88 33.71
C SER A 11 -7.67 5.89 32.36
N SER A 12 -6.65 5.06 32.16
CA SER A 12 -6.06 4.84 30.83
C SER A 12 -6.89 3.82 30.04
N SER A 13 -8.19 4.06 29.90
CA SER A 13 -9.02 3.21 29.05
C SER A 13 -8.52 3.39 27.62
N ASN A 14 -7.79 2.42 27.08
CA ASN A 14 -7.42 2.41 25.66
C ASN A 14 -8.62 2.17 24.75
N VAL A 15 -9.83 2.13 25.31
CA VAL A 15 -11.11 1.91 24.61
C VAL A 15 -11.28 2.89 23.43
N PRO A 16 -11.03 4.21 23.55
CA PRO A 16 -11.11 5.09 22.39
C PRO A 16 -10.10 4.74 21.30
N GLY A 17 -8.87 4.37 21.66
CA GLY A 17 -7.85 3.93 20.70
C GLY A 17 -8.21 2.61 20.02
N PHE A 18 -8.75 1.65 20.78
CA PHE A 18 -9.24 0.39 20.24
C PHE A 18 -10.41 0.62 19.30
N LEU A 19 -11.39 1.45 19.66
CA LEU A 19 -12.52 1.79 18.81
C LEU A 19 -12.07 2.54 17.55
N ALA A 20 -11.11 3.45 17.65
CA ALA A 20 -10.56 4.18 16.51
C ALA A 20 -9.87 3.28 15.48
N PHE A 21 -9.34 2.13 15.91
CA PHE A 21 -8.78 1.11 15.01
C PHE A 21 -9.85 0.12 14.52
N ALA A 22 -10.61 -0.46 15.46
CA ALA A 22 -11.52 -1.57 15.18
C ALA A 22 -12.72 -1.15 14.33
N LEU A 23 -13.26 0.06 14.53
CA LEU A 23 -14.44 0.51 13.81
C LEU A 23 -14.14 0.71 12.30
N PRO A 24 -13.11 1.45 11.87
CA PRO A 24 -12.75 1.53 10.45
C PRO A 24 -12.37 0.16 9.85
N ALA A 25 -11.63 -0.67 10.60
CA ALA A 25 -11.25 -2.00 10.13
C ALA A 25 -12.48 -2.88 9.87
N LEU A 26 -13.48 -2.87 10.76
CA LEU A 26 -14.72 -3.61 10.59
C LEU A 26 -15.55 -3.11 9.41
N ILE A 27 -15.63 -1.79 9.22
CA ILE A 27 -16.31 -1.18 8.06
C ILE A 27 -15.64 -1.64 6.76
N LEU A 28 -14.30 -1.58 6.68
CA LEU A 28 -13.56 -2.06 5.50
C LEU A 28 -13.73 -3.56 5.28
N PHE A 29 -13.72 -4.35 6.34
CA PHE A 29 -13.93 -5.80 6.29
C PHE A 29 -15.28 -6.15 5.68
N ILE A 30 -16.37 -5.54 6.19
CA ILE A 30 -17.72 -5.73 5.66
C ILE A 30 -17.82 -5.20 4.22
N GLY A 31 -17.19 -4.06 3.95
CA GLY A 31 -17.09 -3.49 2.60
C GLY A 31 -16.44 -4.46 1.61
N PHE A 32 -15.30 -5.07 1.95
CA PHE A 32 -14.61 -6.02 1.07
C PHE A 32 -15.42 -7.29 0.86
N GLN A 33 -16.05 -7.80 1.91
CA GLN A 33 -16.93 -8.96 1.84
C GLN A 33 -18.13 -8.72 0.90
N THR A 34 -18.81 -7.58 1.04
CA THR A 34 -19.98 -7.23 0.22
C THR A 34 -19.60 -6.84 -1.21
N ALA A 35 -18.43 -6.24 -1.40
CA ALA A 35 -17.87 -5.90 -2.70
C ALA A 35 -17.15 -7.09 -3.37
N GLY A 36 -17.20 -8.30 -2.81
CA GLY A 36 -16.59 -9.51 -3.40
C GLY A 36 -15.09 -9.36 -3.67
N VAL A 37 -14.38 -8.65 -2.80
CA VAL A 37 -12.93 -8.44 -2.87
C VAL A 37 -12.23 -9.57 -2.11
N PHE A 38 -11.10 -10.04 -2.63
CA PHE A 38 -10.25 -11.05 -2.00
C PHE A 38 -9.96 -10.66 -0.53
N PRO A 39 -10.06 -11.60 0.42
CA PRO A 39 -10.19 -13.05 0.23
C PRO A 39 -11.63 -13.58 0.02
N PHE A 40 -12.63 -12.71 0.01
CA PHE A 40 -14.03 -13.13 0.04
C PHE A 40 -14.70 -13.26 -1.34
N GLY A 41 -14.02 -12.82 -2.38
CA GLY A 41 -14.41 -13.02 -3.77
C GLY A 41 -13.20 -12.88 -4.69
N ASP A 42 -13.45 -12.88 -6.00
CA ASP A 42 -12.40 -13.04 -7.00
C ASP A 42 -11.81 -11.72 -7.51
N ARG A 43 -12.23 -10.58 -6.94
CA ARG A 43 -11.70 -9.25 -7.30
C ARG A 43 -10.56 -8.86 -6.36
N HIS A 44 -9.47 -8.32 -6.88
CA HIS A 44 -8.39 -7.76 -6.05
C HIS A 44 -8.41 -6.22 -6.10
N ILE A 45 -8.31 -5.56 -4.95
CA ILE A 45 -8.23 -4.09 -4.88
C ILE A 45 -6.99 -3.56 -5.61
N LEU A 46 -5.92 -4.37 -5.65
CA LEU A 46 -4.65 -4.01 -6.27
C LEU A 46 -4.66 -4.16 -7.80
N THR A 47 -5.73 -4.66 -8.42
CA THR A 47 -5.78 -4.84 -9.88
C THR A 47 -5.64 -3.51 -10.63
N ILE A 48 -6.22 -2.43 -10.09
CA ILE A 48 -6.16 -1.12 -10.76
C ILE A 48 -4.75 -0.51 -10.68
N ASP A 49 -4.08 -0.64 -9.54
CA ASP A 49 -2.69 -0.21 -9.35
C ASP A 49 -1.73 -1.08 -10.17
N LEU A 50 -2.00 -2.38 -10.27
CA LEU A 50 -1.25 -3.28 -11.13
C LEU A 50 -1.27 -2.78 -12.58
N PHE A 51 -2.45 -2.39 -13.07
CA PHE A 51 -2.63 -1.95 -14.45
C PHE A 51 -2.03 -0.56 -14.72
N HIS A 52 -2.26 0.42 -13.84
CA HIS A 52 -1.86 1.80 -14.09
C HIS A 52 -0.45 2.16 -13.62
N GLN A 53 0.13 1.40 -12.69
CA GLN A 53 1.46 1.68 -12.15
C GLN A 53 2.44 0.57 -12.50
N TYR A 54 2.19 -0.66 -12.05
CA TYR A 54 3.17 -1.75 -12.21
C TYR A 54 3.38 -2.18 -13.67
N ALA A 55 2.30 -2.37 -14.43
CA ALA A 55 2.39 -2.79 -15.82
C ALA A 55 3.23 -1.82 -16.70
N PRO A 56 2.99 -0.48 -16.68
CA PRO A 56 3.83 0.44 -17.45
C PRO A 56 5.27 0.50 -16.93
N PHE A 57 5.49 0.40 -15.62
CA PHE A 57 6.84 0.39 -15.05
C PHE A 57 7.66 -0.83 -15.48
N LEU A 58 7.04 -2.01 -15.47
CA LEU A 58 7.64 -3.25 -15.99
C LEU A 58 7.89 -3.17 -17.50
N ALA A 59 6.97 -2.58 -18.26
CA ALA A 59 7.15 -2.39 -19.69
C ALA A 59 8.34 -1.47 -20.00
N GLU A 60 8.48 -0.36 -19.27
CA GLU A 60 9.62 0.55 -19.41
C GLU A 60 10.92 -0.11 -18.95
N TYR A 61 10.90 -0.90 -17.88
CA TYR A 61 12.06 -1.68 -17.45
C TYR A 61 12.52 -2.64 -18.55
N ARG A 62 11.58 -3.43 -19.10
CA ARG A 62 11.86 -4.33 -20.23
C ARG A 62 12.43 -3.56 -21.43
N ARG A 63 11.85 -2.40 -21.78
CA ARG A 63 12.35 -1.58 -22.88
C ARG A 63 13.79 -1.15 -22.64
N LYS A 64 14.13 -0.66 -21.44
CA LYS A 64 15.50 -0.25 -21.07
C LYS A 64 16.49 -1.41 -21.16
N LEU A 65 16.11 -2.61 -20.71
CA LEU A 65 16.94 -3.80 -20.82
C LEU A 65 17.22 -4.17 -22.29
N LEU A 66 16.18 -4.21 -23.12
CA LEU A 66 16.29 -4.58 -24.53
C LEU A 66 17.00 -3.52 -25.38
N SER A 67 16.88 -2.25 -25.01
CA SER A 67 17.53 -1.14 -25.72
C SER A 67 18.88 -0.74 -25.14
N PHE A 68 19.38 -1.47 -24.12
CA PHE A 68 20.57 -1.09 -23.33
C PHE A 68 20.53 0.38 -22.86
N GLY A 69 19.35 0.87 -22.49
CA GLY A 69 19.14 2.23 -22.00
C GLY A 69 19.51 2.38 -20.52
N THR A 70 19.84 3.60 -20.10
CA THR A 70 20.16 3.89 -18.68
C THR A 70 18.99 3.55 -17.75
N LEU A 71 19.31 2.99 -16.58
CA LEU A 71 18.37 2.74 -15.47
C LEU A 71 18.22 3.94 -14.52
N GLN A 72 18.93 5.05 -14.76
CA GLN A 72 18.91 6.22 -13.87
C GLN A 72 17.65 7.07 -14.10
N PHE A 73 17.29 7.34 -15.35
CA PHE A 73 16.20 8.25 -15.70
C PHE A 73 15.37 7.70 -16.86
N SER A 74 14.08 7.97 -16.88
CA SER A 74 13.22 7.71 -18.04
C SER A 74 12.49 8.96 -18.48
N TRP A 75 12.53 9.23 -19.79
CA TRP A 75 11.70 10.25 -20.45
C TRP A 75 10.30 9.75 -20.78
N ASN A 76 10.02 8.45 -20.62
CA ASN A 76 8.75 7.82 -21.01
C ASN A 76 7.70 7.84 -19.88
N GLY A 77 7.91 8.63 -18.83
CA GLY A 77 6.93 8.84 -17.77
C GLY A 77 6.70 10.33 -17.56
N GLY A 78 5.52 10.85 -17.92
CA GLY A 78 5.14 12.25 -17.68
C GLY A 78 6.18 13.26 -18.20
N LEU A 79 6.71 14.10 -17.29
CA LEU A 79 7.77 15.08 -17.54
C LEU A 79 9.20 14.51 -17.37
N GLY A 80 9.29 13.18 -17.26
CA GLY A 80 10.48 12.44 -16.91
C GLY A 80 10.49 12.00 -15.44
N ILE A 81 11.11 10.85 -15.18
CA ILE A 81 11.12 10.20 -13.87
C ILE A 81 12.52 9.67 -13.53
N ASP A 82 12.89 9.75 -12.24
CA ASP A 82 14.01 8.99 -11.69
C ASP A 82 13.64 7.51 -11.70
N PHE A 83 14.23 6.78 -12.64
CA PHE A 83 13.90 5.39 -12.86
C PHE A 83 14.60 4.47 -11.85
N TYR A 84 15.72 4.90 -11.27
CA TYR A 84 16.44 4.10 -10.30
C TYR A 84 15.64 3.99 -8.99
N SER A 85 15.15 5.13 -8.51
CA SER A 85 14.27 5.19 -7.35
C SER A 85 12.96 4.42 -7.60
N LEU A 86 12.37 4.55 -8.80
CA LEU A 86 11.19 3.79 -9.18
C LEU A 86 11.44 2.28 -9.15
N PHE A 87 12.53 1.82 -9.77
CA PHE A 87 12.88 0.41 -9.80
C PHE A 87 13.04 -0.14 -8.38
N ALA A 88 13.76 0.57 -7.51
CA ALA A 88 13.94 0.18 -6.12
C ALA A 88 12.59 0.07 -5.38
N TYR A 89 11.67 1.01 -5.59
CA TYR A 89 10.40 1.04 -4.86
C TYR A 89 9.35 0.05 -5.40
N TYR A 90 9.25 -0.11 -6.73
CA TYR A 90 8.17 -0.89 -7.36
C TYR A 90 8.62 -2.23 -7.94
N LEU A 91 9.84 -2.33 -8.45
CA LEU A 91 10.23 -3.47 -9.33
C LEU A 91 11.28 -4.39 -8.71
N SER A 92 11.85 -4.02 -7.57
CA SER A 92 12.91 -4.78 -6.91
C SER A 92 12.42 -5.84 -5.91
N SER A 93 11.10 -6.00 -5.76
CA SER A 93 10.56 -7.01 -4.86
C SER A 93 10.89 -8.42 -5.36
N PRO A 94 11.42 -9.31 -4.50
CA PRO A 94 11.67 -10.70 -4.88
C PRO A 94 10.35 -11.42 -5.23
N LEU A 95 10.43 -12.34 -6.19
CA LEU A 95 9.35 -13.24 -6.59
C LEU A 95 9.19 -14.41 -5.61
#